data_AF-A0AAV4WGD5-F1
#
_entry.id   AF-A0AAV4WGD5-F1
#
_cell.length_a   1.000
_cell.length_b   1.000
_cell.length_c   1.000
_cell.angle_alpha   90.00
_cell.angle_beta   90.00
_cell.angle_gamma   90.00
#
_symmetry.space_group_name_H-M   'P 1'
#
loop_
_entity.id
_entity.type
_entity.pdbx_description
1 polymer ?
#
loop_
_entity_poly.entity_id
_entity_poly.type
_entity_poly.pdbx_seq_one_letter_code
_entity_poly.pdbx_strand_id
1 'polypeptide(L)'
;MILFTLILFSGYLGFLSANECKDDVVFFCLPEDTFPIAFPENEAEINHICPIFIQFTQCILDHIGRCDSQESDESNHYKEDFENYYAVLIEICNEDSELHKSELRL
;
A
#
# COMPACT_ATOMS: atom_id res chain seq x y z
N MET A 1 -2.68 2.87 37.82
CA MET A 1 -3.46 3.40 36.68
C MET A 1 -2.77 3.15 35.34
N ILE A 2 -1.47 3.47 35.17
CA ILE A 2 -0.73 3.28 33.91
C ILE A 2 -0.75 1.82 33.38
N LEU A 3 -0.64 0.84 34.28
CA LEU A 3 -0.64 -0.59 33.91
C LEU A 3 -1.99 -1.04 33.32
N PHE A 4 -3.11 -0.53 33.84
CA PHE A 4 -4.45 -0.87 33.35
C PHE A 4 -4.73 -0.27 31.97
N THR A 5 -4.25 0.96 31.72
CA THR A 5 -4.32 1.59 30.39
C THR A 5 -3.50 0.84 29.34
N LEU A 6 -2.32 0.31 29.69
CA LEU A 6 -1.50 -0.47 28.76
C LEU A 6 -2.16 -1.79 28.37
N ILE A 7 -2.79 -2.49 29.32
CA ILE A 7 -3.49 -3.76 29.07
C ILE A 7 -4.72 -3.55 28.18
N LEU A 8 -5.47 -2.46 28.41
CA LEU A 8 -6.62 -2.10 27.58
C LEU A 8 -6.18 -1.67 26.18
N PHE A 9 -5.08 -0.93 26.06
CA PHE A 9 -4.51 -0.52 24.77
C PHE A 9 -3.98 -1.72 23.97
N SER A 10 -3.29 -2.67 24.60
CA SER A 10 -2.83 -3.90 23.94
C SER A 10 -3.99 -4.82 23.55
N GLY A 11 -5.04 -4.90 24.38
CA GLY A 11 -6.24 -5.67 24.07
C GLY A 11 -7.04 -5.07 22.92
N TYR A 12 -7.12 -3.74 22.84
CA TYR A 12 -7.75 -3.02 21.74
C TYR A 12 -6.94 -3.13 20.44
N LEU A 13 -5.61 -3.01 20.50
CA LEU A 13 -4.71 -3.23 19.35
C LEU A 13 -4.80 -4.66 18.81
N GLY A 14 -4.83 -5.68 19.70
CA GLY A 14 -4.98 -7.08 19.29
C GLY A 14 -6.37 -7.42 18.72
N PHE A 15 -7.40 -6.69 19.13
CA PHE A 15 -8.76 -6.85 18.57
C PHE A 15 -8.90 -6.18 17.20
N LEU A 16 -8.33 -4.97 17.02
CA LEU A 16 -8.25 -4.31 15.71
C LEU A 16 -7.43 -5.14 14.72
N SER A 17 -6.25 -5.62 15.12
CA SER A 17 -5.38 -6.40 14.22
C SER A 17 -6.03 -7.72 13.77
N ALA A 18 -6.82 -8.38 14.62
CA ALA A 18 -7.48 -9.64 14.27
C ALA A 18 -8.67 -9.47 13.30
N ASN A 19 -9.25 -8.27 13.24
CA ASN A 19 -10.35 -7.95 12.33
C ASN A 19 -9.80 -7.40 11.01
N GLU A 20 -8.77 -6.55 11.06
CA GLU A 20 -8.07 -6.03 9.88
C GLU A 20 -7.63 -7.17 8.95
N CYS A 21 -7.07 -8.26 9.46
CA CYS A 21 -6.60 -9.40 8.65
C CYS A 21 -7.69 -10.30 8.05
N LYS A 22 -8.96 -10.01 8.32
CA LYS A 22 -10.11 -10.72 7.74
C LYS A 22 -10.92 -9.83 6.81
N ASP A 23 -10.71 -8.53 6.89
CA ASP A 23 -11.37 -7.54 6.08
C ASP A 23 -10.73 -7.48 4.68
N ASP A 24 -11.50 -7.05 3.68
CA ASP A 24 -11.00 -6.89 2.32
C ASP A 24 -9.89 -5.81 2.31
N VAL A 25 -8.65 -6.22 2.01
CA VAL A 25 -7.48 -5.33 2.01
C VAL A 25 -7.67 -4.13 1.08
N VAL A 26 -8.45 -4.30 0.00
CA VAL A 26 -8.80 -3.23 -0.93
C VAL A 26 -9.65 -2.17 -0.23
N PHE A 27 -10.63 -2.59 0.58
CA PHE A 27 -11.50 -1.69 1.33
C PHE A 27 -10.76 -0.96 2.45
N PHE A 28 -9.78 -1.61 3.07
CA PHE A 28 -8.97 -0.97 4.11
C PHE A 28 -7.96 0.04 3.53
N CYS A 29 -7.35 -0.28 2.39
CA CYS A 29 -6.27 0.51 1.82
C CYS A 29 -6.69 1.59 0.84
N LEU A 30 -7.92 1.54 0.31
CA LEU A 30 -8.46 2.61 -0.55
C LEU A 30 -9.45 3.50 0.22
N PRO A 31 -9.22 4.81 0.28
CA PRO A 31 -10.25 5.77 0.70
C PRO A 31 -11.51 5.64 -0.18
N GLU A 32 -12.70 5.73 0.41
CA GLU A 32 -13.99 5.57 -0.30
C GLU A 32 -14.15 6.51 -1.51
N ASP A 33 -13.50 7.67 -1.49
CA ASP A 33 -13.59 8.69 -2.54
C ASP A 33 -12.54 8.55 -3.66
N THR A 34 -11.80 7.42 -3.69
CA THR A 34 -10.70 7.25 -4.64
C THR A 34 -11.17 6.89 -6.06
N PHE A 35 -12.39 6.38 -6.25
CA PHE A 35 -12.89 5.94 -7.56
C PHE A 35 -14.00 6.83 -8.14
N PRO A 36 -14.04 7.02 -9.48
CA PRO A 36 -13.23 6.34 -10.47
C PRO A 36 -11.92 7.04 -10.81
N ILE A 37 -10.80 6.33 -10.64
CA ILE A 37 -9.53 6.69 -11.27
C ILE A 37 -9.70 6.47 -12.78
N ALA A 38 -9.76 7.55 -13.56
CA ALA A 38 -9.47 7.46 -14.98
C ALA A 38 -7.97 7.13 -15.15
N PHE A 39 -7.62 6.34 -16.17
CA PHE A 39 -6.20 6.17 -16.50
C PHE A 39 -5.60 7.54 -16.81
N PRO A 40 -4.45 7.89 -16.23
CA PRO A 40 -3.85 9.18 -16.48
C PRO A 40 -3.44 9.29 -17.94
N GLU A 41 -3.85 10.37 -18.62
CA GLU A 41 -3.55 10.61 -20.04
C GLU A 41 -2.33 11.53 -20.24
N ASN A 42 -1.83 12.13 -19.16
CA ASN A 42 -0.68 13.04 -19.18
C ASN A 42 0.11 13.02 -17.87
N GLU A 43 1.30 13.60 -17.89
CA GLU A 43 2.23 13.63 -16.75
C GLU A 43 1.67 14.35 -15.52
N ALA A 44 0.85 15.39 -15.70
CA ALA A 44 0.21 16.07 -14.57
C ALA A 44 -0.80 15.17 -13.85
N GLU A 45 -1.53 14.32 -14.60
CA GLU A 45 -2.43 13.31 -14.04
C GLU A 45 -1.66 12.17 -13.38
N ILE A 46 -0.51 11.76 -13.94
CA ILE A 46 0.41 10.80 -13.31
C ILE A 46 0.87 11.35 -11.96
N ASN A 47 1.38 12.59 -11.92
CA ASN A 47 1.89 13.20 -10.68
C ASN A 47 0.78 13.38 -9.64
N HIS A 48 -0.45 13.63 -10.08
CA HIS A 48 -1.60 13.71 -9.18
C HIS A 48 -1.94 12.36 -8.53
N ILE A 49 -1.85 11.26 -9.30
CA ILE A 49 -2.28 9.94 -8.82
C ILE A 49 -1.17 9.13 -8.15
N CYS A 50 0.08 9.44 -8.45
CA CYS A 50 1.25 8.83 -7.85
C CYS A 50 1.22 8.70 -6.31
N PRO A 51 0.92 9.76 -5.52
CA PRO A 51 0.81 9.61 -4.07
C PRO A 51 -0.28 8.62 -3.64
N ILE A 52 -1.37 8.50 -4.40
CA ILE A 52 -2.47 7.56 -4.11
C ILE A 52 -2.01 6.13 -4.34
N PHE A 53 -1.37 5.83 -5.48
CA PHE A 53 -0.86 4.48 -5.76
C PHE A 53 0.25 4.05 -4.79
N ILE A 54 1.15 4.97 -4.44
CA ILE A 54 2.22 4.71 -3.47
C ILE A 54 1.60 4.38 -2.10
N GLN A 55 0.68 5.20 -1.60
CA GLN A 55 0.04 4.98 -0.29
C GLN A 55 -0.78 3.68 -0.27
N PHE A 56 -1.54 3.41 -1.33
CA PHE A 56 -2.31 2.18 -1.46
C PHE A 56 -1.40 0.94 -1.40
N THR A 57 -0.32 0.95 -2.19
CA THR A 57 0.61 -0.19 -2.26
C THR A 57 1.36 -0.39 -0.94
N GLN A 58 1.79 0.70 -0.29
CA GLN A 58 2.37 0.63 1.06
C GLN A 58 1.40 0.04 2.08
N CYS A 59 0.13 0.46 2.05
CA CYS A 59 -0.87 -0.08 2.95
C CYS A 59 -1.06 -1.59 2.77
N ILE A 60 -1.05 -2.09 1.53
CA ILE A 60 -1.11 -3.53 1.25
C ILE A 60 0.11 -4.24 1.82
N LEU A 61 1.32 -3.71 1.60
CA LEU A 61 2.56 -4.30 2.13
C LEU A 61 2.56 -4.34 3.67
N ASP A 62 2.10 -3.27 4.31
CA ASP A 62 1.94 -3.21 5.77
C ASP A 62 0.88 -4.19 6.27
N HIS A 63 -0.22 -4.34 5.54
CA HIS A 63 -1.27 -5.32 5.85
C HIS A 63 -0.71 -6.74 5.73
N ILE A 64 -0.06 -7.09 4.63
CA ILE A 64 0.61 -8.39 4.46
C ILE A 64 1.59 -8.61 5.62
N GLY A 65 2.47 -7.66 5.91
CA GLY A 65 3.44 -7.79 7.00
C GLY A 65 2.82 -7.96 8.40
N ARG A 66 1.62 -7.44 8.65
CA ARG A 66 0.90 -7.59 9.93
C ARG A 66 0.03 -8.84 10.01
N CYS A 67 -0.54 -9.25 8.88
CA CYS A 67 -1.56 -10.29 8.80
C CYS A 67 -1.02 -11.66 8.40
N ASP A 68 0.17 -11.69 7.81
CA ASP A 68 0.84 -12.91 7.47
C ASP A 68 1.41 -13.56 8.74
N SER A 69 0.59 -14.43 9.33
CA SER A 69 0.91 -15.16 10.56
C SER A 69 1.18 -16.65 10.31
N GLN A 70 1.25 -17.10 9.06
CA GLN A 70 1.62 -18.47 8.73
C GLN A 70 2.38 -18.54 7.41
N GLU A 71 3.63 -19.01 7.53
CA GLU A 71 4.56 -19.44 6.48
C GLU A 71 3.89 -20.39 5.46
N SER A 72 3.04 -19.87 4.59
CA SER A 72 2.58 -20.57 3.39
C SER A 72 3.34 -19.98 2.21
N ASP A 73 3.93 -20.83 1.37
CA ASP A 73 4.74 -20.38 0.23
C ASP A 73 3.98 -19.42 -0.71
N GLU A 74 2.65 -19.45 -0.72
CA GLU A 74 1.81 -18.52 -1.49
C GLU A 74 1.87 -17.09 -0.94
N SER A 75 1.83 -16.90 0.38
CA SER A 75 1.87 -15.56 1.02
C SER A 75 3.17 -14.79 0.76
N ASN A 76 4.31 -15.51 0.73
CA ASN A 76 5.62 -14.95 0.41
C ASN A 76 5.70 -14.45 -1.04
N HIS A 77 5.07 -15.16 -1.98
CA HIS A 77 5.06 -14.76 -3.39
C HIS A 77 4.29 -13.46 -3.59
N TYR A 78 3.12 -13.32 -2.95
CA TYR A 78 2.35 -12.07 -3.01
C TYR A 78 3.12 -10.87 -2.45
N LYS A 79 3.86 -11.07 -1.35
CA LYS A 79 4.67 -10.00 -0.77
C LYS A 79 5.74 -9.51 -1.75
N GLU A 80 6.50 -10.44 -2.33
CA GLU A 80 7.56 -10.11 -3.29
C GLU A 80 6.99 -9.39 -4.53
N ASP A 81 5.85 -9.84 -5.05
CA ASP A 81 5.19 -9.19 -6.19
C ASP A 81 4.78 -7.75 -5.87
N PHE A 82 4.23 -7.50 -4.67
CA PHE A 82 3.86 -6.14 -4.24
C PHE A 82 5.08 -5.27 -3.94
N GLU A 83 6.18 -5.82 -3.42
CA GLU A 83 7.44 -5.08 -3.24
C GLU A 83 8.04 -4.65 -4.59
N ASN A 84 8.01 -5.55 -5.58
CA ASN A 84 8.43 -5.25 -6.95
C ASN A 84 7.54 -4.19 -7.60
N TYR A 85 6.21 -4.31 -7.46
CA TYR A 85 5.26 -3.31 -7.96
C TYR A 85 5.49 -1.95 -7.33
N TYR A 86 5.71 -1.91 -6.01
CA TYR A 86 6.03 -0.69 -5.28
C TYR A 86 7.32 -0.04 -5.78
N ALA A 87 8.37 -0.82 -6.04
CA ALA A 87 9.63 -0.31 -6.58
C ALA A 87 9.44 0.34 -7.96
N VAL A 88 8.65 -0.28 -8.85
CA VAL A 88 8.32 0.28 -10.16
C VAL A 88 7.49 1.56 -10.02
N LEU A 89 6.50 1.58 -9.13
CA LEU A 89 5.70 2.79 -8.87
C LEU A 89 6.58 3.94 -8.38
N ILE A 90 7.55 3.68 -7.49
CA ILE A 90 8.48 4.72 -7.04
C ILE A 90 9.32 5.25 -8.19
N GLU A 91 9.69 4.41 -9.16
CA GLU A 91 10.43 4.86 -10.34
C GLU A 91 9.56 5.71 -11.29
N ILE A 92 8.32 5.28 -11.54
CA ILE A 92 7.33 6.00 -12.37
C ILE A 92 6.87 7.31 -11.71
N CYS A 93 6.84 7.38 -10.38
CA CYS A 93 6.37 8.54 -9.65
C CYS A 93 7.49 9.50 -9.24
N ASN A 94 8.73 9.14 -9.54
CA ASN A 94 9.88 10.00 -9.31
C ASN A 94 10.21 10.74 -10.60
N GLU A 95 9.84 12.03 -10.67
CA GLU A 95 10.10 12.91 -11.83
C GLU A 95 11.59 12.94 -12.25
N ASP A 96 12.52 12.64 -11.34
CA ASP A 96 13.95 12.58 -11.60
C ASP A 96 14.45 11.21 -12.12
N SER A 97 13.56 10.24 -12.34
CA SER A 97 13.93 8.91 -12.82
C SER A 97 14.32 8.93 -14.31
N GLU A 98 15.06 7.91 -14.73
CA GLU A 98 15.45 7.78 -16.15
C GLU A 98 14.23 7.54 -17.06
N LEU A 99 13.11 7.03 -16.52
CA LEU A 99 11.84 6.90 -17.23
C LEU A 99 11.34 8.25 -17.73
N HIS A 100 11.23 9.26 -16.86
CA HIS A 100 10.81 10.62 -17.27
C HIS A 100 11.82 11.32 -18.17
N LYS A 101 13.12 11.09 -17.95
CA LYS A 101 14.18 11.65 -18.80
C LYS A 101 14.21 11.03 -20.20
N SER A 102 13.68 9.82 -20.37
CA SER A 102 13.66 9.10 -21.64
C SER A 102 12.57 9.59 -22.62
N GLU A 103 11.53 10.29 -22.13
CA GLU A 103 10.48 10.88 -22.96
C GLU A 103 10.94 12.10 -23.79
N LEU A 104 12.17 12.58 -23.63
CA LEU A 104 12.77 13.63 -24.45
C LEU A 104 13.41 13.13 -25.78
N ARG A 105 13.19 11.87 -26.17
CA ARG A 105 13.76 11.29 -27.41
C ARG A 105 12.79 10.46 -28.25
N LEU A 106 11.59 10.96 -28.52
CA LEU A 106 10.78 10.51 -29.66
C LEU A 106 10.24 11.71 -30.44
#